data_AF-A0A1R4HJ29-F1
#
_entry.id   AF-A0A1R4HJ29-F1
#
_cell.length_a   1.000
_cell.length_b   1.000
_cell.length_c   1.000
_cell.angle_alpha   90.00
_cell.angle_beta   90.00
_cell.angle_gamma   90.00
#
_symmetry.space_group_name_H-M   'P 1'
#
loop_
_entity.id
_entity.type
_entity.pdbx_description
1 polymer ?
#
loop_
_entity_poly.entity_id
_entity_poly.type
_entity_poly.pdbx_seq_one_letter_code
_entity_poly.pdbx_strand_id
1 'polypeptide(L)' 'MSYTLVFTDSYKKCAKRFAKQHSELKEPYRRTLLLLAQNPYHPSLRLHPLKGKLAALHSVSINLNYRV' A
#
# COMPACT_ATOMS: atom_id res chain seq x y z
N MET A 1 -2.63 8.42 -17.32
CA MET A 1 -2.43 6.96 -17.35
C MET A 1 -2.78 6.42 -15.98
N SER A 2 -3.67 5.43 -15.89
CA SER A 2 -4.01 4.76 -14.63
C SER A 2 -3.33 3.39 -14.59
N TYR A 3 -2.72 3.07 -13.45
CA TYR A 3 -2.13 1.79 -13.14
C TYR A 3 -3.19 0.83 -12.61
N THR A 4 -3.06 -0.45 -12.96
CA THR A 4 -3.94 -1.51 -12.45
C THR A 4 -3.28 -2.19 -11.26
N LEU A 5 -3.97 -2.22 -10.12
CA LEU A 5 -3.50 -2.94 -8.95
C LEU A 5 -3.82 -4.43 -9.06
N VAL A 6 -2.79 -5.26 -8.93
CA VAL A 6 -2.93 -6.72 -8.90
C VAL A 6 -2.69 -7.20 -7.48
N PHE A 7 -3.66 -7.91 -6.92
CA PHE A 7 -3.61 -8.40 -5.54
C PHE A 7 -3.49 -9.91 -5.49
N THR A 8 -2.48 -10.40 -4.78
CA THR A 8 -2.36 -11.83 -4.45
C THR A 8 -3.36 -12.23 -3.38
N ASP A 9 -3.67 -13.51 -3.28
CA ASP A 9 -4.61 -13.99 -2.26
C ASP A 9 -4.03 -13.90 -0.85
N SER A 10 -2.71 -14.01 -0.70
CA SER A 10 -2.02 -13.74 0.57
C SER A 10 -2.20 -12.28 1.00
N TYR A 11 -2.08 -11.34 0.06
CA TYR A 11 -2.33 -9.92 0.31
C TYR A 11 -3.78 -9.68 0.74
N LYS A 12 -4.76 -10.22 0.01
CA LYS A 12 -6.19 -10.06 0.34
C LYS A 12 -6.51 -10.56 1.75
N LYS A 13 -5.94 -11.70 2.17
CA LYS A 13 -6.08 -12.23 3.53
C LYS A 13 -5.53 -11.26 4.57
N CYS A 14 -4.31 -10.75 4.36
CA CYS A 14 -3.69 -9.77 5.25
C CYS A 14 -4.49 -8.46 5.33
N ALA A 15 -4.90 -7.91 4.19
CA ALA A 15 -5.70 -6.69 4.09
C ALA A 15 -7.05 -6.83 4.82
N LYS A 16 -7.73 -7.98 4.68
CA LYS A 16 -8.97 -8.27 5.40
C LYS A 16 -8.77 -8.31 6.91
N ARG A 17 -7.67 -8.92 7.39
CA ARG A 17 -7.34 -8.96 8.82
C ARG A 17 -7.02 -7.56 9.34
N PHE A 18 -6.21 -6.81 8.59
CA PHE A 18 -5.83 -5.43 8.92
C PHE A 18 -7.08 -4.54 9.05
N ALA A 19 -8.00 -4.57 8.08
CA ALA A 19 -9.20 -3.76 8.09
C ALA A 19 -10.19 -4.12 9.22
N LYS A 20 -10.14 -5.36 9.74
CA LYS A 20 -10.91 -5.76 10.92
C LYS A 20 -10.30 -5.23 12.22
N GLN A 21 -8.97 -5.24 12.32
CA GLN A 21 -8.24 -4.81 13.52
C GLN A 21 -8.10 -3.28 13.61
N HIS A 22 -8.02 -2.61 12.46
CA HIS A 22 -7.82 -1.17 12.33
C HIS A 22 -8.93 -0.54 11.50
N SER A 23 -10.14 -0.51 12.05
CA SER A 23 -11.31 0.06 11.35
C SER A 23 -11.13 1.54 11.02
N GLU A 24 -10.39 2.27 11.85
CA GLU A 24 -10.03 3.68 11.69
C GLU A 24 -9.10 3.93 10.49
N LEU A 25 -8.38 2.91 10.02
CA LEU A 25 -7.43 3.02 8.92
C LEU A 25 -8.00 2.59 7.56
N LYS A 26 -9.29 2.22 7.49
CA LYS A 26 -9.92 1.81 6.22
C LYS A 26 -9.87 2.91 5.16
N GLU A 27 -10.22 4.13 5.53
CA GLU A 27 -10.22 5.26 4.59
C GLU A 27 -8.81 5.70 4.18
N PRO A 28 -7.84 5.89 5.10
CA PRO A 28 -6.45 6.12 4.73
C PRO A 28 -5.89 5.05 3.77
N TYR A 29 -6.14 3.77 4.08
CA TYR A 29 -5.71 2.66 3.25
C TYR A 29 -6.30 2.72 1.84
N ARG A 30 -7.62 2.96 1.74
CA ARG A 30 -8.32 3.13 0.46
C ARG A 30 -7.72 4.27 -0.35
N ARG A 31 -7.46 5.42 0.28
CA ARG A 31 -6.85 6.59 -0.38
C ARG A 31 -5.46 6.27 -0.92
N THR A 32 -4.64 5.55 -0.15
CA THR A 32 -3.32 5.09 -0.61
C THR A 32 -3.44 4.21 -1.85
N LEU A 33 -4.37 3.25 -1.89
CA LEU A 33 -4.60 2.41 -3.07
C LEU A 33 -5.09 3.21 -4.28
N LEU A 34 -6.04 4.13 -4.10
CA LEU A 34 -6.52 4.98 -5.19
C LEU A 34 -5.39 5.83 -5.78
N LEU A 35 -4.55 6.41 -4.91
CA LEU A 35 -3.42 7.22 -5.34
C LEU A 35 -2.36 6.35 -6.04
N LEU A 36 -2.10 5.14 -5.57
CA LEU A 36 -1.23 4.17 -6.25
C LEU A 36 -1.73 3.82 -7.65
N ALA A 37 -3.04 3.57 -7.80
CA ALA A 37 -3.66 3.30 -9.09
C ALA A 37 -3.61 4.52 -10.02
N GLN A 38 -3.60 5.74 -9.48
CA GLN A 38 -3.49 6.96 -10.28
C GLN A 38 -2.05 7.27 -10.67
N ASN A 39 -1.14 7.27 -9.70
CA ASN A 39 0.28 7.59 -9.88
C ASN A 39 1.14 6.96 -8.75
N PRO A 40 1.87 5.87 -9.02
CA PRO A 40 2.70 5.21 -8.02
C PRO A 40 3.92 6.02 -7.59
N TYR A 41 4.31 7.03 -8.37
CA TYR A 41 5.45 7.92 -8.06
C TYR A 41 5.01 9.21 -7.37
N HIS A 42 3.75 9.31 -6.92
CA HIS A 42 3.26 10.50 -6.25
C HIS A 42 4.00 10.72 -4.90
N PRO A 43 4.48 11.94 -4.59
CA PRO A 43 5.31 12.20 -3.41
C PRO A 43 4.61 11.87 -2.07
N SER A 44 3.29 12.01 -1.98
CA SER A 44 2.52 11.65 -0.78
C SER A 44 2.59 10.17 -0.40
N LEU A 45 2.90 9.28 -1.35
CA LEU A 45 3.05 7.84 -1.11
C LEU A 45 4.36 7.52 -0.37
N ARG A 46 5.33 8.45 -0.36
CA ARG A 46 6.68 8.26 0.20
C ARG A 46 7.29 6.93 -0.25
N LEU A 47 7.22 6.69 -1.55
CA LEU A 47 7.70 5.45 -2.17
C LEU A 47 9.16 5.22 -1.77
N HIS A 48 9.43 4.07 -1.15
CA HIS A 48 10.75 3.73 -0.63
C HIS A 48 11.22 2.39 -1.21
N PRO A 49 12.31 2.36 -1.99
CA PRO A 49 12.88 1.09 -2.46
C PRO A 49 13.43 0.31 -1.27
N LEU A 50 13.06 -0.97 -1.17
CA LEU A 50 13.56 -1.86 -0.13
C LEU A 50 14.98 -2.35 -0.48
N LYS A 51 15.65 -2.98 0.50
CA LYS A 51 17.04 -3.44 0.37
C LYS A 51 17.17 -4.93 0.68
N GLY A 52 18.32 -5.52 0.35
CA GLY A 52 18.62 -6.93 0.60
C GLY A 52 17.73 -7.87 -0.20
N LYS A 53 17.16 -8.89 0.45
CA LYS A 53 16.28 -9.88 -0.20
C LYS A 53 15.03 -9.28 -0.87
N LEU A 54 14.66 -8.04 -0.51
CA LEU A 54 13.49 -7.34 -1.04
C LEU A 54 13.86 -6.20 -2.01
N ALA A 55 15.09 -6.16 -2.53
CA ALA A 55 15.59 -5.06 -3.36
C ALA A 55 14.76 -4.77 -4.62
N ALA A 56 13.97 -5.73 -5.10
CA ALA A 56 13.08 -5.57 -6.24
C ALA A 56 11.70 -4.95 -5.86
N LEU A 57 11.46 -4.68 -4.58
CA LEU A 57 10.17 -4.23 -4.06
C LEU A 57 10.25 -2.82 -3.49
N HIS A 58 9.10 -2.18 -3.42
CA HIS A 58 8.94 -0.85 -2.85
C HIS A 58 7.93 -0.89 -1.72
N SER A 59 8.12 -0.02 -0.73
CA SER A 59 7.16 0.22 0.32
C SER A 59 6.51 1.58 0.16
N VAL A 60 5.22 1.66 0.49
CA VAL A 60 4.39 2.84 0.40
C VAL A 60 3.79 3.13 1.76
N SER A 61 3.90 4.37 2.24
CA SER A 61 3.34 4.77 3.52
C SER A 61 1.81 4.91 3.44
N ILE A 62 1.11 4.27 4.37
CA ILE A 62 -0.29 4.59 4.68
C ILE A 62 -0.32 5.73 5.71
N ASN A 63 0.51 5.60 6.76
CA ASN A 63 0.78 6.64 7.75
C ASN A 63 2.19 6.43 8.35
N LEU A 64 2.46 7.00 9.53
CA LEU A 64 3.75 6.85 10.21
C LEU A 64 4.04 5.41 10.64
N ASN A 65 2.99 4.63 10.96
CA ASN A 65 3.12 3.32 11.58
C ASN A 65 2.92 2.17 10.58
N TYR A 66 2.15 2.39 9.50
CA TYR A 66 1.73 1.34 8.57
C TYR A 66 2.15 1.64 7.14
N ARG A 67 2.53 0.56 6.44
CA ARG A 67 2.98 0.59 5.05
C ARG A 67 2.39 -0.57 4.27
N VAL A 68 2.26 -0.38 2.96
CA VAL A 68 2.03 -1.43 1.96
C VAL A 68 3.34 -1.76 1.27
#